data_AF-A0ABD0NR94-F1
#
_entry.id   AF-A0ABD0NR94-F1
#
_cell.length_a   1.000
_cell.length_b   1.000
_cell.length_c   1.000
_cell.angle_alpha   90.00
_cell.angle_beta   90.00
_cell.angle_gamma   90.00
#
_symmetry.space_group_name_H-M   'P 1'
#
loop_
_entity.id
_entity.type
_entity.pdbx_description
1 polymer ?
#
loop_
_entity_poly.entity_id
_entity_poly.type
_entity_poly.pdbx_seq_one_letter_code
_entity_poly.pdbx_strand_id
1 'polypeptide(L)' 'LTIHMDEELRGLAFTTLQALMVDFPDWREDVLSGFVYFIVREVTDVHPTLLDNAVKMLLQLIIHSNRSHDSQ' A
#
# COMPACT_ATOMS: atom_id res chain seq x y z
N LEU A 1 22.54 -2.24 -2.90
CA LEU A 1 21.34 -3.11 -2.80
C LEU A 1 20.29 -2.52 -3.71
N THR A 2 20.25 -2.97 -4.96
CA THR A 2 19.25 -2.53 -5.93
C THR A 2 17.95 -3.22 -5.56
N ILE A 3 16.95 -2.47 -5.11
CA ILE A 3 15.63 -3.00 -4.74
C ILE A 3 14.97 -3.52 -6.02
N HIS A 4 15.26 -4.76 -6.40
CA HIS A 4 14.35 -5.59 -7.17
C HIS A 4 13.49 -6.33 -6.14
N MET A 5 12.58 -5.60 -5.49
CA MET A 5 11.54 -6.28 -4.73
C MET A 5 10.70 -7.06 -5.74
N ASP A 6 10.78 -8.38 -5.65
CA ASP A 6 10.07 -9.32 -6.51
C ASP A 6 8.61 -8.90 -6.66
N GLU A 7 8.09 -8.92 -7.89
CA GLU A 7 6.72 -8.52 -8.18
C GLU A 7 5.71 -9.39 -7.43
N GLU A 8 6.01 -10.68 -7.23
CA GLU A 8 5.20 -11.58 -6.43
C GLU A 8 5.19 -11.16 -4.96
N LEU A 9 6.36 -10.84 -4.40
CA LEU A 9 6.46 -10.35 -3.02
C LEU A 9 5.71 -9.02 -2.83
N ARG A 10 5.73 -8.14 -3.84
CA ARG A 10 4.95 -6.90 -3.83
C ARG A 10 3.45 -7.18 -3.77
N GLY A 11 2.97 -8.10 -4.62
CA GLY A 11 1.58 -8.51 -4.66
C GLY A 11 1.13 -9.15 -3.34
N LEU A 12 1.97 -10.01 -2.75
CA LEU A 12 1.71 -10.63 -1.46
C LEU A 12 1.65 -9.59 -0.33
N ALA A 13 2.65 -8.71 -0.24
CA ALA A 13 2.68 -7.64 0.75
C ALA A 13 1.44 -6.74 0.64
N PHE A 14 1.03 -6.40 -0.58
CA PHE A 14 -0.19 -5.63 -0.82
C PHE A 14 -1.44 -6.35 -0.34
N THR A 15 -1.56 -7.63 -0.66
CA THR A 15 -2.68 -8.47 -0.23
C THR A 15 -2.78 -8.53 1.29
N THR A 16 -1.63 -8.62 1.98
CA THR A 16 -1.58 -8.55 3.45
C THR A 16 -2.05 -7.21 3.99
N LEU A 17 -1.65 -6.08 3.39
CA LEU A 17 -2.12 -4.75 3.80
C LEU A 17 -3.65 -4.61 3.60
N GLN A 18 -4.18 -5.12 2.49
CA GLN A 18 -5.62 -5.13 2.23
C GLN A 18 -6.38 -5.94 3.27
N ALA A 19 -5.93 -7.16 3.57
CA ALA A 19 -6.54 -8.01 4.59
C ALA A 19 -6.52 -7.31 5.96
N LEU A 20 -5.41 -6.68 6.33
CA LEU A 20 -5.28 -5.99 7.60
C LEU A 20 -6.27 -4.82 7.74
N MET A 21 -6.52 -4.06 6.67
CA MET A 21 -7.51 -2.97 6.66
C MET A 21 -8.97 -3.46 6.75
N VAL A 22 -9.24 -4.67 6.28
CA VAL A 22 -10.57 -5.31 6.34
C VAL A 22 -10.81 -5.90 7.72
N ASP A 23 -9.86 -6.69 8.21
CA ASP A 23 -9.99 -7.44 9.45
C ASP A 23 -9.87 -6.52 10.68
N PHE A 24 -9.13 -5.41 10.56
CA PHE A 24 -8.88 -4.45 11.64
C PHE A 24 -9.18 -3.01 11.18
N PRO A 25 -10.46 -2.58 11.18
CA PRO A 25 -10.85 -1.23 10.73
C PRO A 25 -10.14 -0.09 11.45
N ASP A 26 -9.85 -0.26 12.75
CA ASP A 26 -9.14 0.74 13.56
C ASP A 26 -7.70 0.98 13.09
N TRP A 27 -7.10 0.04 12.35
CA TRP A 27 -5.71 0.13 11.89
C TRP A 27 -5.60 0.76 10.50
N ARG A 28 -6.72 1.11 9.85
CA ARG A 28 -6.70 1.64 8.47
C ARG A 28 -5.84 2.90 8.34
N GLU A 29 -5.93 3.81 9.31
CA GLU A 29 -5.15 5.04 9.30
C GLU A 29 -3.64 4.75 9.46
N ASP A 30 -3.28 3.83 10.36
CA ASP A 30 -1.89 3.41 10.58
C ASP A 30 -1.30 2.72 9.34
N VAL A 31 -2.08 1.85 8.67
CA VAL A 31 -1.67 1.17 7.44
C VAL A 31 -1.41 2.17 6.31
N LEU A 32 -2.35 3.09 6.08
CA LEU A 32 -2.21 4.11 5.04
C LEU A 32 -1.02 5.02 5.32
N SER A 33 -0.88 5.49 6.56
CA SER A 33 0.23 6.35 6.97
C SER A 33 1.58 5.63 6.86
N GLY A 34 1.66 4.38 7.29
CA GLY A 34 2.86 3.54 7.15
C GLY A 34 3.24 3.30 5.70
N PHE A 35 2.26 3.05 4.82
CA PHE A 35 2.52 2.84 3.39
C PHE A 35 2.96 4.14 2.69
N VAL A 36 2.36 5.30 3.01
CA VAL A 36 2.83 6.61 2.53
C VAL A 36 4.26 6.87 2.97
N TYR A 37 4.58 6.61 4.24
CA TYR A 37 5.93 6.77 4.77
C TYR A 37 6.95 5.87 4.07
N PHE A 38 6.58 4.61 3.79
CA PHE A 38 7.38 3.68 3.00
C PHE A 38 7.67 4.22 1.60
N ILE A 39 6.66 4.75 0.90
CA ILE A 39 6.86 5.35 -0.43
C ILE A 39 7.87 6.49 -0.36
N VAL A 40 7.69 7.43 0.58
CA VAL A 40 8.53 8.63 0.67
C VAL A 40 9.98 8.30 1.03
N ARG A 41 10.24 7.30 1.88
CA ARG A 41 11.58 7.03 2.39
C ARG A 41 12.33 5.93 1.65
N GLU A 42 11.62 4.89 1.25
CA GLU A 42 12.22 3.68 0.69
C GLU A 42 12.09 3.65 -0.84
N VAL A 43 11.03 4.25 -1.40
CA VAL A 43 10.84 4.38 -2.85
C VAL A 43 11.44 5.71 -3.34
N THR A 44 12.77 5.76 -3.39
CA THR A 44 13.51 6.92 -3.90
C THR A 44 13.23 7.20 -5.39
N ASP A 45 13.33 8.48 -5.80
CA ASP A 45 13.09 8.98 -7.17
C ASP A 45 13.91 8.30 -8.29
N VAL A 46 14.87 7.46 -7.91
CA VAL A 46 15.76 6.72 -8.82
C VAL A 46 15.00 5.61 -9.58
N HIS A 47 13.80 5.23 -9.14
CA HIS A 47 12.99 4.18 -9.77
C HIS A 47 11.55 4.65 -10.09
N PRO A 48 11.35 5.45 -11.16
CA PRO A 48 10.06 6.06 -11.49
C PRO A 48 8.90 5.05 -11.63
N THR A 49 9.16 3.87 -12.19
CA THR A 49 8.17 2.80 -12.33
C THR A 49 7.74 2.21 -11.00
N LEU A 50 8.65 2.12 -10.03
CA LEU A 50 8.34 1.62 -8.70
C LEU A 50 7.48 2.64 -7.94
N LEU A 51 7.80 3.93 -8.07
CA LEU A 51 7.02 5.02 -7.50
C LEU A 51 5.59 5.05 -8.07
N ASP A 52 5.45 4.99 -9.39
CA ASP A 52 4.14 4.95 -10.05
C ASP A 52 3.29 3.75 -9.57
N ASN A 53 3.90 2.56 -9.48
CA ASN A 53 3.22 1.38 -8.95
C ASN A 53 2.82 1.56 -7.48
N ALA A 54 3.70 2.08 -6.64
CA ALA A 54 3.39 2.27 -5.22
C ALA A 54 2.27 3.30 -5.00
N VAL A 55 2.24 4.38 -5.79
CA VAL A 55 1.15 5.36 -5.76
C VAL A 55 -0.18 4.75 -6.24
N LYS A 56 -0.16 3.92 -7.29
CA LYS A 56 -1.36 3.18 -7.73
C LYS A 56 -1.88 2.24 -6.64
N MET A 57 -0.98 1.55 -5.96
CA MET A 57 -1.33 0.67 -4.82
C MET A 57 -1.94 1.48 -3.67
N LEU A 58 -1.39 2.66 -3.35
CA LEU A 58 -1.95 3.56 -2.33
C LEU A 58 -3.38 3.98 -2.68
N LEU A 59 -3.61 4.37 -3.93
CA LEU A 59 -4.95 4.72 -4.41
C LEU A 59 -5.94 3.55 -4.24
N GLN A 60 -5.52 2.32 -4.57
CA GLN A 60 -6.34 1.13 -4.39
C GLN A 60 -6.70 0.88 -2.92
N LEU A 61 -5.76 1.09 -1.97
CA LEU A 61 -6.04 0.97 -0.53
C LEU A 61 -7.08 2.01 -0.06
N ILE A 62 -6.96 3.26 -0.51
CA ILE A 62 -7.90 4.33 -0.16
C ILE A 62 -9.31 4.03 -0.70
N ILE A 63 -9.42 3.62 -1.97
CA ILE A 63 -10.71 3.24 -2.56
C ILE A 63 -11.33 2.06 -1.81
N HIS A 64 -10.52 1.06 -1.47
CA HIS A 64 -10.98 -0.12 -0.74
C HIS A 64 -11.49 0.27 0.66
N SER A 65 -10.75 1.13 1.36
CA SER A 65 -11.16 1.69 2.66
C SER A 65 -12.52 2.37 2.58
N ASN A 66 -12.75 3.22 1.58
CA ASN A 66 -14.00 3.96 1.45
C ASN A 66 -15.20 3.04 1.15
N ARG A 67 -15.02 2.02 0.30
CA ARG A 67 -16.10 1.04 0.00
C ARG A 67 -16.51 0.23 1.22
N SER A 68 -15.56 -0.09 2.10
CA SER A 68 -15.84 -0.82 3.33
C SER A 68 -16.62 0.02 4.35
N HIS A 69 -16.52 1.35 4.30
CA HIS A 69 -17.29 2.27 5.13
C HIS A 69 -18.75 2.41 4.65
N ASP A 70 -18.99 2.36 3.34
CA ASP A 70 -20.34 2.48 2.75
C ASP A 70 -21.20 1.21 2.90
N SER A 71 -20.63 0.09 3.34
CA SER A 71 -21.31 -1.20 3.48
C SER A 71 -21.80 -1.52 4.90
N GLN A 72 -21.70 -0.56 5.83
CA GLN A 72 -22.22 -0.63 7.21
C GLN A 72 -23.35 0.36 7.42
#